data_AF-A0A7X2FW15-F1
#
_entry.id   AF-A0A7X2FW15-F1
#
_cell.length_a   1.000
_cell.length_b   1.000
_cell.length_c   1.000
_cell.angle_alpha   90.00
_cell.angle_beta   90.00
_cell.angle_gamma   90.00
#
_symmetry.space_group_name_H-M   'P 1'
#
loop_
_entity.id
_entity.type
_entity.pdbx_description
1 polymer ?
#
loop_
_entity_poly.entity_id
_entity_poly.type
_entity_poly.pdbx_seq_one_letter_code
_entity_poly.pdbx_strand_id
1 'polypeptide(L)'
;MERAAHQQPIARQAELTAAIEAAEKLSARNPLDARPSMILAEAYAALGNPSRRTLHTARIVKLRPKDARLRLQHASALCDANDYIRAERHARVATQLDPNNPDSWAVLSEILRLAGNAKQALASARIALAYTPAHPLARACLAHALKANGKMESACEAYRAAIESSPDEPALWHGYIESMIACGRHEQAVKLAQDALIYNDNDSGLRLKIADLYESTGRTAAAATALRPIPKGDPNFLKARQQLTRLNRHIQKATRRIDPQAAPSKPLANQPSHFQERRLKEGEASRALPSPVRDELAEALLRATGRRGARWRVIEVGCGHGEFADILTPYAAHLMGVDDDLESLRAARKTDCYDMLRYRPVDYPAPSVPAKSCDLIVAGDAMSRAIDIKALFSAARDVLVRGGYFACVIWSHPPKSFARPKSDHFVGRRIEDITLMASESWFLPVYSVRAVVDQPKGGLVGLGRIMVFQRQ
;
A
#
# COMPACT_ATOMS: atom_id res chain seq x y z
N MET A 1 -1.41 -21.41 -14.69
CA MET A 1 -2.52 -20.49 -14.37
C MET A 1 -2.21 -19.01 -14.69
N GLU A 2 -0.97 -18.61 -14.99
CA GLU A 2 -0.60 -17.26 -15.47
C GLU A 2 -1.20 -16.79 -16.80
N ARG A 3 -1.63 -17.73 -17.64
CA ARG A 3 -2.44 -17.36 -18.79
C ARG A 3 -3.64 -16.54 -18.35
N ALA A 4 -4.26 -16.80 -17.19
CA ALA A 4 -5.48 -16.13 -16.76
C ALA A 4 -5.32 -14.64 -16.43
N ALA A 5 -4.16 -14.15 -15.95
CA ALA A 5 -4.01 -12.74 -15.54
C ALA A 5 -3.60 -11.81 -16.69
N HIS A 6 -2.76 -12.26 -17.63
CA HIS A 6 -2.55 -11.57 -18.91
C HIS A 6 -3.70 -11.81 -19.90
N GLN A 7 -4.43 -12.93 -19.75
CA GLN A 7 -5.72 -13.09 -20.38
C GLN A 7 -6.79 -12.23 -19.71
N GLN A 8 -6.68 -11.75 -18.47
CA GLN A 8 -7.80 -11.00 -17.86
C GLN A 8 -8.06 -9.64 -18.54
N PRO A 9 -7.08 -8.76 -18.82
CA PRO A 9 -7.34 -7.54 -19.58
C PRO A 9 -7.67 -7.84 -21.05
N ILE A 10 -7.01 -8.82 -21.67
CA ILE A 10 -7.26 -9.19 -23.08
C ILE A 10 -8.61 -9.88 -23.25
N ALA A 11 -9.00 -10.77 -22.34
CA ALA A 11 -10.29 -11.47 -22.30
C ALA A 11 -11.39 -10.51 -21.87
N ARG A 12 -11.17 -9.63 -20.88
CA ARG A 12 -12.12 -8.56 -20.56
C ARG A 12 -12.32 -7.63 -21.76
N GLN A 13 -11.27 -7.31 -22.50
CA GLN A 13 -11.39 -6.50 -23.71
C GLN A 13 -12.07 -7.25 -24.86
N ALA A 14 -11.82 -8.55 -25.02
CA ALA A 14 -12.51 -9.41 -25.98
C ALA A 14 -14.00 -9.59 -25.62
N GLU A 15 -14.31 -9.78 -24.34
CA GLU A 15 -15.67 -9.85 -23.79
C GLU A 15 -16.43 -8.54 -24.02
N LEU A 16 -15.78 -7.40 -23.73
CA LEU A 16 -16.34 -6.08 -24.00
C LEU A 16 -16.59 -5.85 -25.50
N THR A 17 -15.69 -6.31 -26.36
CA THR A 17 -15.85 -6.20 -27.82
C THR A 17 -17.00 -7.08 -28.32
N ALA A 18 -17.11 -8.32 -27.84
CA ALA A 18 -18.21 -9.21 -28.17
C ALA A 18 -19.57 -8.67 -27.66
N ALA A 19 -19.59 -8.08 -26.45
CA ALA A 19 -20.78 -7.44 -25.90
C ALA A 19 -21.23 -6.24 -26.73
N ILE A 20 -20.28 -5.44 -27.23
CA ILE A 20 -20.56 -4.32 -28.14
C ILE A 20 -21.20 -4.84 -29.43
N GLU A 21 -20.60 -5.83 -30.10
CA GLU A 21 -21.15 -6.39 -31.35
C GLU A 21 -22.56 -6.97 -31.17
N ALA A 22 -22.79 -7.69 -30.06
CA ALA A 22 -24.10 -8.25 -29.74
C ALA A 22 -25.15 -7.14 -29.50
N ALA A 23 -24.77 -6.10 -28.75
CA ALA A 23 -25.64 -4.97 -28.47
C ALA A 23 -25.91 -4.12 -29.72
N GLU A 24 -24.96 -3.95 -30.63
CA GLU A 24 -25.17 -3.27 -31.92
C GLU A 24 -26.17 -4.03 -32.79
N LYS A 25 -26.05 -5.37 -32.90
CA LYS A 25 -27.01 -6.22 -33.62
C LYS A 25 -28.42 -6.13 -33.02
N LEU A 26 -28.53 -6.14 -31.70
CA LEU A 26 -29.81 -5.98 -31.00
C LEU A 26 -30.41 -4.59 -31.22
N SER A 27 -29.59 -3.55 -31.17
CA SER A 27 -30.03 -2.18 -31.43
C SER A 27 -30.52 -1.98 -32.86
N ALA A 28 -29.98 -2.72 -33.84
CA ALA A 28 -30.43 -2.67 -35.23
C ALA A 28 -31.81 -3.34 -35.41
N ARG A 29 -32.08 -4.41 -34.66
CA ARG A 29 -33.36 -5.14 -34.70
C ARG A 29 -34.49 -4.42 -33.97
N ASN A 30 -34.18 -3.72 -32.87
CA ASN A 30 -35.17 -2.95 -32.12
C ASN A 30 -34.63 -1.57 -31.72
N PRO A 31 -34.82 -0.54 -32.56
CA PRO A 31 -34.27 0.80 -32.32
C PRO A 31 -34.88 1.55 -31.13
N LEU A 32 -36.07 1.14 -30.65
CA LEU A 32 -36.77 1.77 -29.53
C LEU A 32 -36.42 1.14 -28.18
N ASP A 33 -35.70 0.01 -28.16
CA ASP A 33 -35.23 -0.61 -26.94
C ASP A 33 -34.02 0.13 -26.38
N ALA A 34 -34.10 0.54 -25.11
CA ALA A 34 -33.01 1.21 -24.42
C ALA A 34 -31.92 0.24 -23.95
N ARG A 35 -32.23 -1.07 -23.75
CA ARG A 35 -31.30 -2.05 -23.18
C ARG A 35 -30.00 -2.19 -23.97
N PRO A 36 -30.00 -2.28 -25.32
CA PRO A 36 -28.75 -2.34 -26.07
C PRO A 36 -27.89 -1.08 -25.89
N SER A 37 -28.52 0.10 -25.79
CA SER A 37 -27.79 1.34 -25.55
C SER A 37 -27.22 1.42 -24.13
N MET A 38 -27.87 0.81 -23.14
CA MET A 38 -27.32 0.67 -21.78
C MET A 38 -26.05 -0.19 -21.77
N ILE A 39 -26.10 -1.36 -22.41
CA ILE A 39 -24.94 -2.26 -22.54
C ILE A 39 -23.78 -1.55 -23.24
N LEU A 40 -24.06 -0.85 -24.35
CA LEU A 40 -23.04 -0.10 -25.09
C LEU A 40 -22.43 1.03 -24.24
N ALA A 41 -23.25 1.77 -23.49
CA ALA A 41 -22.78 2.83 -22.60
C ALA A 41 -21.83 2.28 -21.52
N GLU A 42 -22.17 1.16 -20.89
CA GLU A 42 -21.34 0.50 -19.87
C GLU A 42 -20.04 -0.05 -20.47
N ALA A 43 -20.11 -0.69 -21.64
CA ALA A 43 -18.94 -1.21 -22.32
C ALA A 43 -17.96 -0.09 -22.72
N TYR A 44 -18.46 1.00 -23.29
CA TYR A 44 -17.62 2.14 -23.64
C TYR A 44 -17.12 2.93 -22.43
N ALA A 45 -17.83 2.89 -21.29
CA ALA A 45 -17.30 3.38 -20.02
C ALA A 45 -16.08 2.56 -19.57
N ALA A 46 -16.19 1.22 -19.61
CA ALA A 46 -15.11 0.31 -19.24
C ALA A 46 -13.89 0.42 -20.19
N LEU A 47 -14.12 0.73 -21.46
CA LEU A 47 -13.05 0.97 -22.45
C LEU A 47 -12.45 2.38 -22.38
N GLY A 48 -12.94 3.27 -21.51
CA GLY A 48 -12.46 4.65 -21.43
C GLY A 48 -12.74 5.47 -22.70
N ASN A 49 -13.84 5.19 -23.40
CA ASN A 49 -14.25 5.92 -24.60
C ASN A 49 -15.43 6.87 -24.30
N PRO A 50 -15.16 8.10 -23.82
CA PRO A 50 -16.21 9.03 -23.39
C PRO A 50 -17.12 9.47 -24.54
N SER A 51 -16.59 9.60 -25.77
CA SER A 51 -17.37 10.00 -26.95
C SER A 51 -18.43 8.96 -27.34
N ARG A 52 -18.09 7.67 -27.29
CA ARG A 52 -19.08 6.61 -27.56
C ARG A 52 -20.03 6.43 -26.38
N ARG A 53 -19.54 6.51 -25.14
CA ARG A 53 -20.39 6.46 -23.94
C ARG A 53 -21.46 7.56 -23.95
N THR A 54 -21.07 8.80 -24.26
CA THR A 54 -22.00 9.96 -24.33
C THR A 54 -23.06 9.78 -25.41
N LEU A 55 -22.70 9.24 -26.58
CA LEU A 55 -23.64 8.92 -27.66
C LEU A 55 -24.75 7.96 -27.19
N HIS A 56 -24.35 6.85 -26.55
CA HIS A 56 -25.31 5.83 -26.12
C HIS A 56 -26.14 6.29 -24.91
N THR A 57 -25.53 6.99 -23.95
CA THR A 57 -26.29 7.58 -22.83
C THR A 57 -27.27 8.67 -23.27
N ALA A 58 -26.96 9.47 -24.29
CA ALA A 58 -27.90 10.42 -24.86
C ALA A 58 -29.14 9.72 -25.47
N ARG A 59 -28.93 8.58 -26.14
CA ARG A 59 -30.03 7.77 -26.69
C ARG A 59 -30.92 7.20 -25.59
N ILE A 60 -30.34 6.70 -24.49
CA ILE A 60 -31.09 6.20 -23.34
C ILE A 60 -32.00 7.29 -22.77
N VAL A 61 -31.46 8.51 -22.57
CA VAL A 61 -32.24 9.65 -22.06
C VAL A 61 -33.34 10.08 -23.04
N LYS A 62 -33.11 9.97 -24.36
CA LYS A 62 -34.15 10.24 -25.36
C LYS A 62 -35.30 9.22 -25.30
N LEU A 63 -34.99 7.94 -25.10
CA LEU A 63 -35.97 6.86 -24.98
C LEU A 63 -36.71 6.87 -23.64
N ARG A 64 -36.07 7.34 -22.57
CA ARG A 64 -36.63 7.40 -21.21
C ARG A 64 -36.39 8.79 -20.57
N PRO A 65 -37.10 9.83 -21.02
CA PRO A 65 -36.82 11.21 -20.63
C PRO A 65 -37.24 11.57 -19.19
N LYS A 66 -38.02 10.75 -18.49
CA LYS A 66 -38.43 11.03 -17.09
C LYS A 66 -37.64 10.23 -16.05
N ASP A 67 -36.68 9.43 -16.48
CA ASP A 67 -35.85 8.63 -15.57
C ASP A 67 -34.66 9.48 -15.07
N ALA A 68 -34.71 9.89 -13.79
CA ALA A 68 -33.68 10.70 -13.16
C ALA A 68 -32.31 9.99 -13.13
N ARG A 69 -32.30 8.67 -12.84
CA ARG A 69 -31.08 7.87 -12.76
C ARG A 69 -30.36 7.80 -14.10
N LEU A 70 -31.09 7.55 -15.20
CA LEU A 70 -30.48 7.52 -16.53
C LEU A 70 -29.97 8.89 -16.97
N ARG A 71 -30.63 9.96 -16.53
CA ARG A 71 -30.13 11.33 -16.76
C ARG A 71 -28.84 11.62 -15.99
N LEU A 72 -28.69 11.14 -14.75
CA LEU A 72 -27.43 11.23 -14.02
C LEU A 72 -26.30 10.45 -14.69
N GLN A 73 -26.60 9.23 -15.18
CA GLN A 73 -25.62 8.45 -15.93
C GLN A 73 -25.13 9.19 -17.18
N HIS A 74 -26.03 9.87 -17.89
CA HIS A 74 -25.67 10.72 -19.02
C HIS A 74 -24.87 11.96 -18.59
N ALA A 75 -25.25 12.61 -17.49
CA ALA A 75 -24.50 13.73 -16.93
C ALA A 75 -23.07 13.33 -16.54
N SER A 76 -22.88 12.18 -15.89
CA SER A 76 -21.56 11.62 -15.60
C SER A 76 -20.77 11.30 -16.87
N ALA A 77 -21.40 10.72 -17.90
CA ALA A 77 -20.73 10.47 -19.17
C ALA A 77 -20.25 11.76 -19.86
N LEU A 78 -21.06 12.83 -19.80
CA LEU A 78 -20.66 14.16 -20.30
C LEU A 78 -19.52 14.75 -19.47
N CYS A 79 -19.52 14.53 -18.16
CA CYS A 79 -18.45 14.93 -17.26
C CYS A 79 -17.12 14.27 -17.64
N ASP A 80 -17.12 12.96 -17.94
CA ASP A 80 -15.92 12.23 -18.39
C ASP A 80 -15.43 12.71 -19.77
N ALA A 81 -16.34 13.25 -20.58
CA ALA A 81 -16.01 13.91 -21.85
C ALA A 81 -15.57 15.37 -21.68
N ASN A 82 -15.47 15.89 -20.44
CA ASN A 82 -15.22 17.30 -20.11
C ASN A 82 -16.30 18.29 -20.61
N ASP A 83 -17.49 17.82 -20.99
CA ASP A 83 -18.63 18.68 -21.37
C ASP A 83 -19.46 19.05 -20.13
N TYR A 84 -18.84 19.86 -19.25
CA TYR A 84 -19.43 20.23 -17.96
C TYR A 84 -20.72 21.05 -18.11
N ILE A 85 -20.86 21.83 -19.17
CA ILE A 85 -22.04 22.67 -19.42
C ILE A 85 -23.27 21.78 -19.65
N ARG A 86 -23.15 20.78 -20.55
CA ARG A 86 -24.26 19.86 -20.78
C ARG A 86 -24.47 18.93 -19.59
N ALA A 87 -23.39 18.47 -18.96
CA ALA A 87 -23.45 17.64 -17.76
C ALA A 87 -24.29 18.31 -16.66
N GLU A 88 -24.02 19.59 -16.37
CA GLU A 88 -24.72 20.35 -15.34
C GLU A 88 -26.22 20.43 -15.65
N ARG A 89 -26.59 20.75 -16.90
CA ARG A 89 -28.00 20.83 -17.31
C ARG A 89 -28.73 19.49 -17.09
N HIS A 90 -28.11 18.37 -17.43
CA HIS A 90 -28.72 17.05 -17.22
C HIS A 90 -28.81 16.68 -15.74
N ALA A 91 -27.79 16.99 -14.94
CA ALA A 91 -27.79 16.76 -13.50
C ALA A 91 -28.84 17.61 -12.78
N ARG A 92 -29.03 18.88 -13.15
CA ARG A 92 -30.10 19.74 -12.61
C ARG A 92 -31.50 19.23 -12.93
N VAL A 93 -31.71 18.68 -14.13
CA VAL A 93 -33.00 18.06 -14.45
C VAL A 93 -33.20 16.78 -13.63
N ALA A 94 -32.15 16.01 -13.37
CA ALA A 94 -32.25 14.83 -12.51
C ALA A 94 -32.61 15.20 -11.06
N THR A 95 -32.03 16.27 -10.50
CA THR A 95 -32.43 16.77 -9.16
C THR A 95 -33.85 17.33 -9.13
N GLN A 96 -34.41 17.78 -10.25
CA GLN A 96 -35.82 18.19 -10.34
C GLN A 96 -36.78 17.00 -10.44
N LEU A 97 -36.39 15.95 -11.18
CA LEU A 97 -37.20 14.74 -11.36
C LEU A 97 -37.25 13.90 -10.09
N ASP A 98 -36.17 13.90 -9.31
CA ASP A 98 -36.07 13.20 -8.04
C ASP A 98 -35.29 14.05 -7.01
N PRO A 99 -35.97 14.99 -6.33
CA PRO A 99 -35.33 15.92 -5.40
C PRO A 99 -34.77 15.27 -4.14
N ASN A 100 -35.30 14.11 -3.74
CA ASN A 100 -34.94 13.44 -2.49
C ASN A 100 -33.76 12.46 -2.67
N ASN A 101 -33.26 12.30 -3.90
CA ASN A 101 -32.16 11.40 -4.18
C ASN A 101 -30.80 12.08 -3.94
N PRO A 102 -30.03 11.63 -2.94
CA PRO A 102 -28.72 12.21 -2.61
C PRO A 102 -27.69 12.02 -3.73
N ASP A 103 -27.77 10.96 -4.55
CA ASP A 103 -26.86 10.74 -5.68
C ASP A 103 -26.98 11.87 -6.70
N SER A 104 -28.21 12.33 -6.98
CA SER A 104 -28.46 13.43 -7.92
C SER A 104 -27.72 14.70 -7.52
N TRP A 105 -27.80 15.03 -6.24
CA TRP A 105 -27.16 16.22 -5.66
C TRP A 105 -25.65 16.07 -5.54
N ALA A 106 -25.15 14.88 -5.21
CA ALA A 106 -23.72 14.61 -5.13
C ALA A 106 -23.05 14.67 -6.52
N VAL A 107 -23.66 14.05 -7.54
CA VAL A 107 -23.17 14.14 -8.94
C VAL A 107 -23.22 15.58 -9.45
N LEU A 108 -24.30 16.33 -9.15
CA LEU A 108 -24.36 17.76 -9.49
C LEU A 108 -23.23 18.55 -8.80
N SER A 109 -22.94 18.26 -7.52
CA SER A 109 -21.83 18.88 -6.82
C SER A 109 -20.50 18.64 -7.52
N GLU A 110 -20.23 17.41 -7.93
CA GLU A 110 -18.97 17.07 -8.59
C GLU A 110 -18.82 17.75 -9.95
N ILE A 111 -19.88 17.77 -10.75
CA ILE A 111 -19.91 18.48 -12.04
C ILE A 111 -19.66 19.98 -11.84
N LEU A 112 -20.34 20.60 -10.87
CA LEU A 112 -20.16 22.02 -10.56
C LEU A 112 -18.74 22.32 -10.10
N ARG A 113 -18.13 21.43 -9.32
CA ARG A 113 -16.75 21.58 -8.87
C ARG A 113 -15.78 21.55 -10.05
N LEU A 114 -15.94 20.59 -10.96
CA LEU A 114 -15.12 20.47 -12.16
C LEU A 114 -15.33 21.62 -13.15
N ALA A 115 -16.54 22.18 -13.21
CA ALA A 115 -16.87 23.41 -13.94
C ALA A 115 -16.29 24.69 -13.31
N GLY A 116 -15.62 24.61 -12.14
CA GLY A 116 -15.08 25.77 -11.42
C GLY A 116 -16.10 26.51 -10.54
N ASN A 117 -17.36 26.04 -10.49
CA ASN A 117 -18.44 26.63 -9.70
C ASN A 117 -18.43 26.14 -8.23
N ALA A 118 -17.32 26.37 -7.54
CA ALA A 118 -17.06 25.82 -6.20
C ALA A 118 -18.17 26.12 -5.18
N LYS A 119 -18.71 27.35 -5.15
CA LYS A 119 -19.78 27.74 -4.20
C LYS A 119 -21.05 26.91 -4.39
N GLN A 120 -21.45 26.68 -5.64
CA GLN A 120 -22.65 25.90 -5.94
C GLN A 120 -22.43 24.40 -5.73
N ALA A 121 -21.21 23.91 -5.98
CA ALA A 121 -20.81 22.55 -5.62
C ALA A 121 -21.02 22.30 -4.12
N LEU A 122 -20.49 23.19 -3.28
CA LEU A 122 -20.62 23.10 -1.82
C LEU A 122 -22.09 23.09 -1.37
N ALA A 123 -22.95 23.91 -1.99
CA ALA A 123 -24.39 23.90 -1.70
C ALA A 123 -25.03 22.55 -2.08
N SER A 124 -24.71 22.02 -3.26
CA SER A 124 -25.26 20.74 -3.74
C SER A 124 -24.82 19.55 -2.88
N ALA A 125 -23.55 19.49 -2.48
CA ALA A 125 -23.05 18.46 -1.56
C ALA A 125 -23.75 18.51 -0.19
N ARG A 126 -24.04 19.71 0.33
CA ARG A 126 -24.79 19.88 1.59
C ARG A 126 -26.23 19.41 1.48
N ILE A 127 -26.89 19.66 0.34
CA ILE A 127 -28.24 19.15 0.10
C ILE A 127 -28.23 17.62 0.08
N ALA A 128 -27.28 17.00 -0.62
CA ALA A 128 -27.14 15.53 -0.63
C ALA A 128 -26.99 14.95 0.79
N LEU A 129 -26.17 15.57 1.63
CA LEU A 129 -25.96 15.16 3.01
C LEU A 129 -27.14 15.47 3.96
N ALA A 130 -27.97 16.45 3.62
CA ALA A 130 -29.20 16.73 4.36
C ALA A 130 -30.23 15.60 4.18
N TYR A 131 -30.30 15.00 2.98
CA TYR A 131 -31.11 13.81 2.74
C TYR A 131 -30.50 12.55 3.34
N THR A 132 -29.18 12.35 3.15
CA THR A 132 -28.48 11.16 3.66
C THR A 132 -27.12 11.55 4.26
N PRO A 133 -27.03 11.76 5.58
CA PRO A 133 -25.78 12.21 6.25
C PRO A 133 -24.59 11.25 6.12
N ALA A 134 -24.87 9.96 5.87
CA ALA A 134 -23.87 8.92 5.70
C ALA A 134 -23.50 8.61 4.25
N HIS A 135 -23.96 9.41 3.29
CA HIS A 135 -23.79 9.13 1.86
C HIS A 135 -22.32 9.25 1.42
N PRO A 136 -21.64 8.16 1.01
CA PRO A 136 -20.19 8.17 0.75
C PRO A 136 -19.76 9.18 -0.32
N LEU A 137 -20.44 9.16 -1.47
CA LEU A 137 -20.15 10.09 -2.58
C LEU A 137 -20.39 11.54 -2.17
N ALA A 138 -21.41 11.81 -1.35
CA ALA A 138 -21.72 13.19 -0.94
C ALA A 138 -20.67 13.73 0.05
N ARG A 139 -20.11 12.88 0.93
CA ARG A 139 -19.01 13.23 1.82
C ARG A 139 -17.73 13.54 1.03
N ALA A 140 -17.41 12.72 0.03
CA ALA A 140 -16.32 13.00 -0.91
C ALA A 140 -16.52 14.35 -1.62
N CYS A 141 -17.69 14.57 -2.22
CA CYS A 141 -18.03 15.82 -2.89
C CYS A 141 -17.96 17.03 -1.96
N LEU A 142 -18.40 16.90 -0.69
CA LEU A 142 -18.28 17.96 0.30
C LEU A 142 -16.82 18.35 0.53
N ALA A 143 -15.94 17.37 0.75
CA ALA A 143 -14.52 17.61 0.98
C ALA A 143 -13.85 18.29 -0.23
N HIS A 144 -14.10 17.77 -1.44
CA HIS A 144 -13.58 18.35 -2.68
C HIS A 144 -14.14 19.75 -2.94
N ALA A 145 -15.42 20.01 -2.64
CA ALA A 145 -16.02 21.32 -2.78
C ALA A 145 -15.45 22.32 -1.76
N LEU A 146 -15.25 21.92 -0.50
CA LEU A 146 -14.62 22.77 0.52
C LEU A 146 -13.22 23.20 0.11
N LYS A 147 -12.41 22.25 -0.38
CA LYS A 147 -11.08 22.51 -0.92
C LYS A 147 -11.14 23.48 -2.10
N ALA A 148 -12.04 23.26 -3.07
CA ALA A 148 -12.23 24.16 -4.22
C ALA A 148 -12.70 25.57 -3.82
N ASN A 149 -13.36 25.73 -2.67
CA ASN A 149 -13.74 27.03 -2.11
C ASN A 149 -12.62 27.70 -1.29
N GLY A 150 -11.41 27.12 -1.23
CA GLY A 150 -10.32 27.67 -0.43
C GLY A 150 -10.42 27.39 1.07
N LYS A 151 -11.43 26.63 1.54
CA LYS A 151 -11.66 26.33 2.96
C LYS A 151 -10.84 25.11 3.39
N MET A 152 -9.52 25.25 3.45
CA MET A 152 -8.58 24.13 3.59
C MET A 152 -8.73 23.39 4.93
N GLU A 153 -8.91 24.10 6.04
CA GLU A 153 -9.11 23.49 7.36
C GLU A 153 -10.39 22.64 7.40
N SER A 154 -11.51 23.19 6.93
CA SER A 154 -12.77 22.44 6.85
C SER A 154 -12.67 21.28 5.85
N ALA A 155 -11.91 21.44 4.76
CA ALA A 155 -11.67 20.36 3.81
C ALA A 155 -10.92 19.20 4.46
N CYS A 156 -9.90 19.46 5.29
CA CYS A 156 -9.20 18.43 6.06
C CYS A 156 -10.14 17.60 6.93
N GLU A 157 -11.06 18.24 7.65
CA GLU A 157 -12.05 17.55 8.49
C GLU A 157 -13.01 16.69 7.65
N ALA A 158 -13.49 17.25 6.54
CA ALA A 158 -14.39 16.55 5.63
C ALA A 158 -13.70 15.37 4.92
N TYR A 159 -12.44 15.51 4.52
CA TYR A 159 -11.66 14.42 3.93
C TYR A 159 -11.44 13.29 4.92
N ARG A 160 -11.09 13.60 6.17
CA ARG A 160 -10.96 12.59 7.23
C ARG A 160 -12.26 11.78 7.39
N ALA A 161 -13.40 12.46 7.47
CA ALA A 161 -14.70 11.80 7.58
C ALA A 161 -15.08 10.98 6.33
N ALA A 162 -14.68 11.41 5.13
CA ALA A 162 -14.90 10.65 3.89
C ALA A 162 -14.04 9.38 3.83
N ILE A 163 -12.77 9.48 4.26
CA ILE A 163 -11.81 8.37 4.31
C ILE A 163 -12.26 7.28 5.29
N GLU A 164 -12.84 7.65 6.44
CA GLU A 164 -13.39 6.68 7.40
C GLU A 164 -14.40 5.71 6.77
N SER A 165 -15.17 6.16 5.77
CA SER A 165 -16.13 5.32 5.04
C SER A 165 -15.57 4.70 3.75
N SER A 166 -14.48 5.24 3.20
CA SER A 166 -13.95 4.83 1.89
C SER A 166 -12.42 4.97 1.87
N PRO A 167 -11.69 4.15 2.65
CA PRO A 167 -10.25 4.28 2.78
C PRO A 167 -9.50 3.85 1.51
N ASP A 168 -10.11 3.05 0.66
CA ASP A 168 -9.51 2.53 -0.57
C ASP A 168 -9.65 3.49 -1.76
N GLU A 169 -10.09 4.74 -1.54
CA GLU A 169 -10.21 5.74 -2.60
C GLU A 169 -9.03 6.73 -2.63
N PRO A 170 -8.10 6.62 -3.61
CA PRO A 170 -6.88 7.43 -3.64
C PRO A 170 -7.14 8.94 -3.72
N ALA A 171 -8.22 9.34 -4.42
CA ALA A 171 -8.59 10.74 -4.62
C ALA A 171 -8.89 11.46 -3.29
N LEU A 172 -9.40 10.76 -2.28
CA LEU A 172 -9.67 11.32 -0.97
C LEU A 172 -8.37 11.61 -0.21
N TRP A 173 -7.44 10.66 -0.21
CA TRP A 173 -6.12 10.83 0.40
C TRP A 173 -5.32 11.93 -0.28
N HIS A 174 -5.35 11.97 -1.60
CA HIS A 174 -4.70 13.01 -2.39
C HIS A 174 -5.26 14.39 -2.03
N GLY A 175 -6.59 14.52 -1.99
CA GLY A 175 -7.26 15.75 -1.57
C GLY A 175 -6.88 16.17 -0.14
N TYR A 176 -6.82 15.22 0.78
CA TYR A 176 -6.48 15.48 2.18
C TYR A 176 -5.02 15.93 2.35
N ILE A 177 -4.08 15.22 1.71
CA ILE A 177 -2.65 15.57 1.73
C ILE A 177 -2.46 16.99 1.19
N GLU A 178 -3.09 17.34 0.07
CA GLU A 178 -2.99 18.68 -0.51
C GLU A 178 -3.58 19.76 0.41
N SER A 179 -4.73 19.51 1.03
CA SER A 179 -5.31 20.45 2.01
C SER A 179 -4.41 20.61 3.24
N MET A 180 -3.77 19.55 3.73
CA MET A 180 -2.84 19.60 4.86
C MET A 180 -1.57 20.40 4.54
N ILE A 181 -1.03 20.23 3.34
CA ILE A 181 0.10 21.02 2.83
C ILE A 181 -0.29 22.49 2.73
N ALA A 182 -1.47 22.79 2.16
CA ALA A 182 -1.97 24.16 2.04
C ALA A 182 -2.16 24.86 3.40
N CYS A 183 -2.52 24.11 4.45
CA CYS A 183 -2.57 24.59 5.82
C CYS A 183 -1.18 24.70 6.51
N GLY A 184 -0.08 24.44 5.79
CA GLY A 184 1.28 24.45 6.33
C GLY A 184 1.65 23.25 7.22
N ARG A 185 0.78 22.24 7.34
CA ARG A 185 0.92 21.10 8.25
C ARG A 185 1.72 19.95 7.62
N HIS A 186 2.90 20.26 7.11
CA HIS A 186 3.74 19.33 6.33
C HIS A 186 4.08 18.03 7.08
N GLU A 187 4.41 18.10 8.36
CA GLU A 187 4.74 16.91 9.17
C GLU A 187 3.53 15.99 9.40
N GLN A 188 2.35 16.56 9.55
CA GLN A 188 1.12 15.78 9.67
C GLN A 188 0.71 15.18 8.32
N ALA A 189 0.91 15.92 7.22
CA ALA A 189 0.72 15.39 5.87
C ALA A 189 1.64 14.19 5.59
N VAL A 190 2.85 14.17 6.15
CA VAL A 190 3.78 13.03 6.01
C VAL A 190 3.27 11.80 6.74
N LYS A 191 2.75 11.93 7.97
CA LYS A 191 2.09 10.81 8.66
C LYS A 191 0.90 10.30 7.85
N LEU A 192 0.09 11.23 7.34
CA LEU A 192 -1.07 10.91 6.51
C LEU A 192 -0.67 10.19 5.21
N ALA A 193 0.44 10.57 4.58
CA ALA A 193 0.97 9.89 3.41
C ALA A 193 1.40 8.45 3.70
N GLN A 194 1.93 8.19 4.90
CA GLN A 194 2.25 6.82 5.32
C GLN A 194 0.98 5.97 5.44
N ASP A 195 -0.09 6.53 6.02
CA ASP A 195 -1.38 5.84 6.12
C ASP A 195 -2.02 5.64 4.74
N ALA A 196 -1.94 6.64 3.86
CA ALA A 196 -2.48 6.55 2.50
C ALA A 196 -1.87 5.38 1.70
N LEU A 197 -0.58 5.13 1.87
CA LEU A 197 0.13 4.01 1.22
C LEU A 197 -0.24 2.64 1.80
N ILE A 198 -0.91 2.55 2.94
CA ILE A 198 -1.41 1.28 3.48
C ILE A 198 -2.64 0.83 2.69
N TYR A 199 -3.54 1.76 2.38
CA TYR A 199 -4.80 1.48 1.69
C TYR A 199 -4.70 1.55 0.17
N ASN A 200 -3.78 2.38 -0.35
CA ASN A 200 -3.70 2.72 -1.77
C ASN A 200 -2.28 2.52 -2.31
N ASP A 201 -1.67 1.39 -1.97
CA ASP A 201 -0.30 1.07 -2.35
C ASP A 201 -0.10 0.91 -3.86
N ASN A 202 -1.14 0.65 -4.65
CA ASN A 202 -1.01 0.46 -6.10
C ASN A 202 -1.28 1.74 -6.90
N ASP A 203 -1.68 2.84 -6.27
CA ASP A 203 -1.99 4.07 -6.99
C ASP A 203 -0.72 4.89 -7.30
N SER A 204 -0.32 4.89 -8.57
CA SER A 204 0.88 5.59 -9.04
C SER A 204 0.80 7.11 -8.91
N GLY A 205 -0.41 7.69 -9.03
CA GLY A 205 -0.63 9.14 -8.91
C GLY A 205 -0.40 9.64 -7.48
N LEU A 206 -0.95 8.92 -6.51
CA LEU A 206 -0.77 9.14 -5.09
C LEU A 206 0.69 8.93 -4.68
N ARG A 207 1.36 7.89 -5.19
CA ARG A 207 2.80 7.66 -4.96
C ARG A 207 3.67 8.82 -5.43
N LEU A 208 3.40 9.38 -6.61
CA LEU A 208 4.08 10.59 -7.08
C LEU A 208 3.87 11.75 -6.11
N LYS A 209 2.62 12.01 -5.72
CA LYS A 209 2.32 13.11 -4.80
C LYS A 209 3.01 12.95 -3.44
N ILE A 210 3.03 11.75 -2.91
CA ILE A 210 3.69 11.43 -1.64
C ILE A 210 5.20 11.58 -1.77
N ALA A 211 5.79 11.20 -2.90
CA ALA A 211 7.21 11.43 -3.16
C ALA A 211 7.54 12.94 -3.19
N ASP A 212 6.70 13.76 -3.82
CA ASP A 212 6.86 15.23 -3.83
C ASP A 212 6.80 15.80 -2.39
N LEU A 213 5.86 15.33 -1.57
CA LEU A 213 5.76 15.71 -0.17
C LEU A 213 7.02 15.30 0.63
N TYR A 214 7.49 14.06 0.46
CA TYR A 214 8.72 13.61 1.10
C TYR A 214 9.94 14.42 0.67
N GLU A 215 10.05 14.75 -0.62
CA GLU A 215 11.14 15.59 -1.12
C GLU A 215 11.08 17.00 -0.53
N SER A 216 9.90 17.64 -0.53
CA SER A 216 9.71 18.99 0.04
C SER A 216 10.00 19.08 1.54
N THR A 217 9.87 17.95 2.26
CA THR A 217 10.18 17.83 3.69
C THR A 217 11.58 17.26 3.97
N GLY A 218 12.43 17.15 2.94
CA GLY A 218 13.82 16.69 3.06
C GLY A 218 14.01 15.17 3.20
N ARG A 219 12.94 14.39 3.18
CA ARG A 219 12.93 12.92 3.30
C ARG A 219 13.26 12.24 1.97
N THR A 220 14.43 12.55 1.43
CA THR A 220 14.90 12.16 0.08
C THR A 220 14.86 10.64 -0.15
N ALA A 221 15.27 9.84 0.85
CA ALA A 221 15.25 8.38 0.76
C ALA A 221 13.81 7.82 0.70
N ALA A 222 12.89 8.36 1.52
CA ALA A 222 11.49 7.96 1.51
C ALA A 222 10.79 8.33 0.19
N ALA A 223 11.11 9.50 -0.37
CA ALA A 223 10.64 9.91 -1.70
C ALA A 223 11.08 8.91 -2.78
N ALA A 224 12.35 8.49 -2.77
CA ALA A 224 12.84 7.50 -3.72
C ALA A 224 12.13 6.13 -3.55
N THR A 225 11.87 5.70 -2.31
CA THR A 225 11.15 4.45 -2.03
C THR A 225 9.72 4.49 -2.54
N ALA A 226 9.00 5.60 -2.37
CA ALA A 226 7.62 5.74 -2.82
C ALA A 226 7.46 5.60 -4.36
N LEU A 227 8.47 6.05 -5.12
CA LEU A 227 8.47 6.03 -6.60
C LEU A 227 8.87 4.69 -7.23
N ARG A 228 9.59 3.83 -6.50
CA ARG A 228 10.13 2.56 -7.04
C ARG A 228 9.05 1.59 -7.56
N PRO A 229 7.89 1.42 -6.89
CA PRO A 229 6.89 0.44 -7.30
C PRO A 229 6.07 0.83 -8.54
N ILE A 230 6.20 2.05 -9.07
CA ILE A 230 5.43 2.50 -10.24
C ILE A 230 5.83 1.66 -11.47
N PRO A 231 4.89 0.91 -12.09
CA PRO A 231 5.20 -0.08 -13.11
C PRO A 231 5.50 0.55 -14.47
N LYS A 232 6.31 -0.14 -15.28
CA LYS A 232 6.52 0.22 -16.69
C LYS A 232 5.18 0.09 -17.44
N GLY A 233 4.80 1.14 -18.16
CA GLY A 233 3.51 1.20 -18.87
C GLY A 233 2.47 2.09 -18.16
N ASP A 234 2.71 2.44 -16.89
CA ASP A 234 1.90 3.45 -16.20
C ASP A 234 2.13 4.86 -16.81
N PRO A 235 1.09 5.68 -17.00
CA PRO A 235 1.23 7.06 -17.49
C PRO A 235 2.19 7.93 -16.65
N ASN A 236 2.35 7.62 -15.36
CA ASN A 236 3.21 8.32 -14.42
C ASN A 236 4.64 7.76 -14.36
N PHE A 237 4.91 6.64 -15.04
CA PHE A 237 6.21 5.96 -14.97
C PHE A 237 7.39 6.84 -15.37
N LEU A 238 7.25 7.59 -16.47
CA LEU A 238 8.33 8.44 -16.97
C LEU A 238 8.65 9.59 -16.00
N LYS A 239 7.61 10.22 -15.44
CA LYS A 239 7.74 11.27 -14.42
C LYS A 239 8.44 10.71 -13.17
N ALA A 240 7.98 9.56 -12.69
CA ALA A 240 8.57 8.88 -11.54
C ALA A 240 10.05 8.54 -11.75
N ARG A 241 10.43 8.08 -12.95
CA ARG A 241 11.83 7.76 -13.26
C ARG A 241 12.74 8.99 -13.31
N GLN A 242 12.25 10.11 -13.84
CA GLN A 242 12.99 11.36 -13.86
C GLN A 242 13.27 11.85 -12.43
N GLN A 243 12.24 11.88 -11.58
CA GLN A 243 12.37 12.26 -10.16
C GLN A 243 13.30 11.31 -9.39
N LEU A 244 13.11 9.99 -9.54
CA LEU A 244 13.94 8.98 -8.87
C LEU A 244 15.42 9.11 -9.25
N THR A 245 15.74 9.44 -10.50
CA THR A 245 17.13 9.66 -10.95
C THR A 245 17.76 10.85 -10.23
N ARG A 246 17.02 11.96 -10.09
CA ARG A 246 17.47 13.14 -9.33
C ARG A 246 17.69 12.78 -7.86
N LEU A 247 16.71 12.15 -7.22
CA LEU A 247 16.76 11.77 -5.80
C LEU A 247 17.93 10.82 -5.50
N ASN A 248 18.17 9.81 -6.35
CA ASN A 248 19.28 8.89 -6.18
C ASN A 248 20.64 9.59 -6.27
N ARG A 249 20.79 10.61 -7.12
CA ARG A 249 22.01 11.42 -7.18
C ARG A 249 22.24 12.20 -5.88
N HIS A 250 21.18 12.75 -5.29
CA HIS A 250 21.25 13.43 -4.00
C HIS A 250 21.64 12.47 -2.88
N ILE A 251 21.00 11.29 -2.83
CA ILE A 251 21.31 10.23 -1.87
C ILE A 251 22.78 9.83 -2.01
N GLN A 252 23.25 9.51 -3.22
CA GLN A 252 24.64 9.11 -3.47
C GLN A 252 25.66 10.18 -3.06
N LYS A 253 25.37 11.46 -3.33
CA LYS A 253 26.22 12.58 -2.90
C LYS A 253 26.27 12.71 -1.38
N ALA A 254 25.15 12.53 -0.70
CA ALA A 254 25.08 12.52 0.75
C ALA A 254 25.84 11.32 1.34
N THR A 255 25.67 10.12 0.77
CA THR A 255 26.40 8.90 1.16
C THR A 255 27.90 9.08 1.03
N ARG A 256 28.40 9.62 -0.08
CA ARG A 256 29.84 9.86 -0.30
C ARG A 256 30.50 10.85 0.66
N ARG A 257 29.73 11.77 1.25
CA ARG A 257 30.23 12.68 2.28
C ARG A 257 30.50 11.96 3.60
N ILE A 258 29.76 10.89 3.87
CA ILE A 258 29.83 10.10 5.09
C ILE A 258 30.80 8.94 4.90
N ASP A 259 30.84 8.35 3.70
CA ASP A 259 31.72 7.26 3.30
C ASP A 259 32.32 7.55 1.90
N PRO A 260 33.55 8.10 1.83
CA PRO A 260 34.21 8.42 0.57
C PRO A 260 34.51 7.20 -0.33
N GLN A 261 34.53 5.98 0.23
CA GLN A 261 34.76 4.74 -0.52
C GLN A 261 33.47 4.07 -1.01
N ALA A 262 32.29 4.64 -0.68
CA ALA A 262 31.01 4.12 -1.15
C ALA A 262 30.92 4.13 -2.69
N ALA A 263 30.94 2.93 -3.28
CA ALA A 263 30.79 2.74 -4.72
C ALA A 263 29.44 3.30 -5.23
N PRO A 264 29.35 3.75 -6.50
CA PRO A 264 28.06 4.04 -7.12
C PRO A 264 27.16 2.80 -7.07
N SER A 265 26.02 2.88 -6.36
CA SER A 265 24.96 1.90 -6.55
C SER A 265 24.52 1.98 -8.01
N LYS A 266 24.65 0.89 -8.78
CA LYS A 266 24.12 0.84 -10.15
C LYS A 266 22.64 1.23 -10.10
N PRO A 267 22.14 2.05 -11.04
CA PRO A 267 20.72 2.28 -11.14
C PRO A 267 20.06 0.91 -11.35
N LEU A 268 19.22 0.47 -10.40
CA LEU A 268 18.49 -0.78 -10.54
C LEU A 268 17.73 -0.71 -11.86
N ALA A 269 18.24 -1.42 -12.86
CA ALA A 269 17.60 -1.62 -14.13
C ALA A 269 16.34 -2.43 -13.85
N ASN A 270 15.22 -1.72 -13.70
CA ASN A 270 13.97 -1.98 -14.39
C ASN A 270 13.77 -3.45 -14.81
N GLN A 271 13.75 -4.38 -13.85
CA GLN A 271 13.27 -5.73 -14.12
C GLN A 271 11.74 -5.65 -14.14
N PRO A 272 11.08 -6.11 -15.23
CA PRO A 272 9.65 -6.33 -15.20
C PRO A 272 9.30 -7.25 -14.03
N SER A 273 8.08 -7.16 -13.55
CA SER A 273 7.42 -8.00 -12.56
C SER A 273 7.34 -9.50 -12.93
N HIS A 274 8.27 -10.04 -13.71
CA HIS A 274 8.41 -11.49 -13.95
C HIS A 274 8.91 -12.28 -12.73
N PHE A 275 9.22 -11.61 -11.61
CA PHE A 275 9.61 -12.28 -10.38
C PHE A 275 8.44 -12.94 -9.64
N GLN A 276 7.21 -12.48 -9.82
CA GLN A 276 6.04 -13.16 -9.25
C GLN A 276 5.66 -14.40 -10.08
N GLU A 277 5.88 -14.36 -11.40
CA GLU A 277 5.46 -15.46 -12.27
C GLU A 277 6.39 -16.68 -12.24
N ARG A 278 7.71 -16.48 -12.15
CA ARG A 278 8.63 -17.63 -11.94
C ARG A 278 8.44 -18.34 -10.59
N ARG A 279 7.81 -17.71 -9.59
CA ARG A 279 7.53 -18.34 -8.28
C ARG A 279 6.47 -19.43 -8.33
N LEU A 280 5.61 -19.47 -9.35
CA LEU A 280 4.50 -20.43 -9.43
C LEU A 280 4.86 -21.74 -10.14
N LYS A 281 6.03 -21.83 -10.78
CA LYS A 281 6.45 -23.01 -11.55
C LYS A 281 7.52 -23.86 -10.88
N GLU A 282 8.26 -23.31 -9.93
CA GLU A 282 9.22 -24.04 -9.12
C GLU A 282 8.57 -24.27 -7.76
N GLY A 283 8.21 -25.53 -7.47
CA GLY A 283 7.48 -25.93 -6.28
C GLY A 283 8.05 -25.29 -5.00
N GLU A 284 7.14 -24.87 -4.13
CA GLU A 284 7.35 -24.19 -2.86
C GLU A 284 8.53 -24.77 -2.05
N ALA A 285 9.73 -24.20 -2.25
CA ALA A 285 10.76 -24.27 -1.24
C ALA A 285 10.35 -23.29 -0.13
N SER A 286 9.85 -23.84 0.98
CA SER A 286 9.53 -23.09 2.19
C SER A 286 10.67 -22.12 2.53
N ARG A 287 10.30 -20.85 2.73
CA ARG A 287 11.19 -19.76 3.14
C ARG A 287 11.48 -19.77 4.65
N ALA A 288 11.01 -20.79 5.37
CA ALA A 288 11.15 -20.92 6.80
C ALA A 288 12.58 -21.25 7.20
N LEU A 289 13.09 -20.59 8.25
CA LEU A 289 14.36 -20.96 8.89
C LEU A 289 14.43 -22.49 9.05
N PRO A 290 15.56 -23.14 8.70
CA PRO A 290 15.69 -24.58 8.89
C PRO A 290 15.40 -24.96 10.34
N SER A 291 14.70 -26.08 10.58
CA SER A 291 14.33 -26.52 11.94
C SER A 291 15.49 -26.44 12.96
N PRO A 292 16.72 -26.89 12.64
CA PRO A 292 17.84 -26.76 13.59
C PRO A 292 18.15 -25.32 14.00
N VAL A 293 18.01 -24.36 13.09
CA VAL A 293 18.23 -22.93 13.37
C VAL A 293 17.08 -22.34 14.19
N ARG A 294 15.85 -22.82 13.94
CA ARG A 294 14.68 -22.43 14.71
C ARG A 294 14.79 -22.90 16.18
N ASP A 295 15.17 -24.16 16.37
CA ASP A 295 15.35 -24.75 17.69
C ASP A 295 16.49 -24.07 18.46
N GLU A 296 17.62 -23.81 17.79
CA GLU A 296 18.76 -23.09 18.37
C GLU A 296 18.40 -21.65 18.74
N LEU A 297 17.56 -20.96 17.95
CA LEU A 297 17.07 -19.62 18.28
C LEU A 297 16.20 -19.62 19.54
N ALA A 298 15.34 -20.63 19.69
CA ALA A 298 14.53 -20.80 20.90
C ALA A 298 15.39 -21.07 22.14
N GLU A 299 16.39 -21.95 21.99
CA GLU A 299 17.32 -22.26 23.07
C GLU A 299 18.18 -21.05 23.45
N ALA A 300 18.64 -20.28 22.46
CA ALA A 300 19.35 -19.03 22.66
C ALA A 300 18.51 -18.01 23.45
N LEU A 301 17.22 -17.88 23.15
CA LEU A 301 16.30 -17.03 23.92
C LEU A 301 16.20 -17.49 25.38
N LEU A 302 16.05 -18.78 25.64
CA LEU A 302 15.97 -19.32 27.00
C LEU A 302 17.26 -19.10 27.79
N ARG A 303 18.41 -19.32 27.15
CA ARG A 303 19.74 -19.12 27.76
C ARG A 303 20.03 -17.64 28.02
N ALA A 304 19.70 -16.76 27.08
CA ALA A 304 19.92 -15.32 27.19
C ALA A 304 19.06 -14.66 28.29
N THR A 305 17.85 -15.19 28.49
CA THR A 305 16.87 -14.58 29.42
C THR A 305 16.85 -15.25 30.80
N GLY A 306 17.34 -16.49 30.92
CA GLY A 306 17.33 -17.27 32.17
C GLY A 306 15.92 -17.64 32.65
N ARG A 307 14.87 -17.40 31.85
CA ARG A 307 13.46 -17.55 32.25
C ARG A 307 12.80 -18.71 31.50
N ARG A 308 12.90 -19.90 32.08
CA ARG A 308 12.26 -21.12 31.53
C ARG A 308 10.72 -21.14 31.56
N GLY A 309 10.08 -20.15 32.19
CA GLY A 309 8.62 -20.01 32.28
C GLY A 309 8.10 -18.60 32.01
N ALA A 310 8.83 -17.80 31.23
CA ALA A 310 8.35 -16.46 30.88
C ALA A 310 7.10 -16.54 29.99
N ARG A 311 6.14 -15.62 30.22
CA ARG A 311 5.04 -15.33 29.29
C ARG A 311 5.23 -13.91 28.75
N TRP A 312 5.96 -13.80 27.65
CA TRP A 312 6.32 -12.52 27.04
C TRP A 312 5.21 -11.97 26.16
N ARG A 313 5.12 -10.65 26.05
CA ARG A 313 4.45 -10.00 24.92
C ARG A 313 5.45 -9.98 23.77
N VAL A 314 5.20 -10.79 22.75
CA VAL A 314 6.14 -11.08 21.66
C VAL A 314 5.69 -10.41 20.37
N ILE A 315 6.64 -9.82 19.65
CA ILE A 315 6.46 -9.39 18.26
C ILE A 315 7.43 -10.18 17.40
N GLU A 316 6.88 -10.99 16.49
CA GLU A 316 7.65 -11.66 15.44
C GLU A 316 7.66 -10.79 14.19
N VAL A 317 8.83 -10.26 13.86
CA VAL A 317 9.09 -9.42 12.70
C VAL A 317 9.49 -10.30 11.53
N GLY A 318 8.79 -10.14 10.41
CA GLY A 318 8.91 -10.98 9.24
C GLY A 318 8.36 -12.39 9.47
N CYS A 319 7.17 -12.49 10.03
CA CYS A 319 6.61 -13.77 10.50
C CYS A 319 6.28 -14.79 9.39
N GLY A 320 6.33 -14.39 8.12
CA GLY A 320 6.14 -15.31 7.00
C GLY A 320 4.78 -16.02 7.05
N HIS A 321 4.76 -17.32 6.78
CA HIS A 321 3.55 -18.16 6.86
C HIS A 321 3.33 -18.72 8.27
N GLY A 322 4.02 -18.17 9.28
CA GLY A 322 3.88 -18.55 10.68
C GLY A 322 4.76 -19.70 11.12
N GLU A 323 5.84 -20.00 10.39
CA GLU A 323 6.68 -21.17 10.61
C GLU A 323 7.55 -21.09 11.87
N PHE A 324 7.58 -19.97 12.59
CA PHE A 324 8.26 -19.87 13.88
C PHE A 324 7.29 -19.68 15.06
N ALA A 325 5.99 -19.59 14.77
CA ALA A 325 4.97 -19.26 15.75
C ALA A 325 4.79 -20.36 16.79
N ASP A 326 4.86 -21.62 16.36
CA ASP A 326 4.74 -22.82 17.20
C ASP A 326 5.83 -22.89 18.28
N ILE A 327 7.03 -22.39 17.97
CA ILE A 327 8.17 -22.35 18.88
C ILE A 327 8.06 -21.18 19.88
N LEU A 328 7.47 -20.06 19.48
CA LEU A 328 7.28 -18.89 20.33
C LEU A 328 6.06 -19.00 21.25
N THR A 329 5.00 -19.67 20.79
CA THR A 329 3.71 -19.79 21.50
C THR A 329 3.84 -20.28 22.94
N PRO A 330 4.68 -21.30 23.27
CA PRO A 330 4.85 -21.77 24.64
C PRO A 330 5.40 -20.70 25.61
N TYR A 331 6.09 -19.70 25.09
CA TYR A 331 6.73 -18.62 25.87
C TYR A 331 5.99 -17.28 25.75
N ALA A 332 4.90 -17.22 24.99
CA ALA A 332 4.14 -16.00 24.73
C ALA A 332 2.93 -15.90 25.67
N ALA A 333 2.77 -14.73 26.32
CA ALA A 333 1.48 -14.26 26.83
C ALA A 333 0.62 -13.75 25.67
N HIS A 334 1.26 -13.06 24.72
CA HIS A 334 0.67 -12.57 23.49
C HIS A 334 1.70 -12.68 22.37
N LEU A 335 1.29 -13.15 21.19
CA LEU A 335 2.13 -13.29 20.01
C LEU A 335 1.54 -12.46 18.85
N MET A 336 2.27 -11.41 18.48
CA MET A 336 1.96 -10.58 17.32
C MET A 336 2.90 -10.91 16.16
N GLY A 337 2.35 -11.28 15.01
CA GLY A 337 3.12 -11.46 13.77
C GLY A 337 3.06 -10.19 12.91
N VAL A 338 4.20 -9.78 12.38
CA VAL A 338 4.35 -8.64 11.48
C VAL A 338 5.03 -9.11 10.20
N ASP A 339 4.43 -8.86 9.03
CA ASP A 339 5.08 -9.16 7.75
C ASP A 339 4.63 -8.16 6.67
N ASP A 340 5.47 -8.00 5.64
CA ASP A 340 5.26 -7.11 4.51
C ASP A 340 4.64 -7.84 3.29
N ASP A 341 4.28 -9.12 3.46
CA ASP A 341 3.57 -9.95 2.49
C ASP A 341 2.18 -10.39 3.02
N LEU A 342 1.10 -9.91 2.38
CA LEU A 342 -0.27 -10.25 2.76
C LEU A 342 -0.59 -11.74 2.55
N GLU A 343 0.02 -12.41 1.58
CA GLU A 343 -0.20 -13.85 1.37
C GLU A 343 0.41 -14.67 2.52
N SER A 344 1.62 -14.28 2.94
CA SER A 344 2.28 -14.83 4.10
C SER A 344 1.44 -14.64 5.37
N LEU A 345 0.91 -13.44 5.61
CA LEU A 345 0.00 -13.21 6.75
C LEU A 345 -1.29 -14.03 6.68
N ARG A 346 -1.86 -14.25 5.49
CA ARG A 346 -3.04 -15.13 5.33
C ARG A 346 -2.72 -16.58 5.67
N ALA A 347 -1.51 -17.05 5.37
CA ALA A 347 -1.08 -18.38 5.75
C ALA A 347 -0.73 -18.47 7.24
N ALA A 348 -0.04 -17.47 7.80
CA ALA A 348 0.23 -17.37 9.23
C ALA A 348 -1.06 -17.36 10.05
N ARG A 349 -2.15 -16.76 9.54
CA ARG A 349 -3.46 -16.82 10.20
C ARG A 349 -3.98 -18.25 10.36
N LYS A 350 -3.64 -19.16 9.44
CA LYS A 350 -4.08 -20.56 9.48
C LYS A 350 -3.34 -21.40 10.51
N THR A 351 -2.22 -20.93 11.05
CA THR A 351 -1.51 -21.65 12.12
C THR A 351 -2.19 -21.51 13.48
N ASP A 352 -3.11 -20.54 13.61
CA ASP A 352 -3.85 -20.21 14.84
C ASP A 352 -2.94 -19.94 16.07
N CYS A 353 -1.67 -19.63 15.83
CA CYS A 353 -0.69 -19.35 16.88
C CYS A 353 -0.62 -17.85 17.25
N TYR A 354 -1.09 -16.96 16.38
CA TYR A 354 -0.98 -15.51 16.55
C TYR A 354 -2.28 -14.89 17.08
N ASP A 355 -2.19 -14.17 18.20
CA ASP A 355 -3.28 -13.33 18.69
C ASP A 355 -3.61 -12.20 17.69
N MET A 356 -2.58 -11.67 17.03
CA MET A 356 -2.71 -10.58 16.09
C MET A 356 -1.68 -10.66 14.96
N LEU A 357 -2.13 -10.34 13.75
CA LEU A 357 -1.28 -10.21 12.57
C LEU A 357 -1.36 -8.79 12.03
N ARG A 358 -0.22 -8.22 11.62
CA ARG A 358 -0.12 -6.84 11.13
C ARG A 358 0.69 -6.78 9.84
N TYR A 359 0.09 -6.19 8.81
CA TYR A 359 0.77 -5.90 7.57
C TYR A 359 1.63 -4.64 7.69
N ARG A 360 2.96 -4.78 7.73
CA ARG A 360 3.94 -3.67 7.84
C ARG A 360 5.31 -4.06 7.27
N PRO A 361 6.12 -3.08 6.83
CA PRO A 361 7.53 -3.30 6.50
C PRO A 361 8.30 -3.93 7.67
N VAL A 362 9.18 -4.88 7.35
CA VAL A 362 10.03 -5.63 8.29
C VAL A 362 10.92 -4.71 9.14
N ASP A 363 11.29 -3.54 8.63
CA ASP A 363 12.12 -2.54 9.33
C ASP A 363 11.31 -1.45 10.09
N TYR A 364 9.98 -1.59 10.21
CA TYR A 364 9.11 -0.56 10.79
C TYR A 364 8.12 -1.06 11.87
N PRO A 365 8.58 -1.50 13.07
CA PRO A 365 7.69 -1.75 14.21
C PRO A 365 7.24 -0.43 14.90
N ALA A 366 6.36 0.29 14.21
CA ALA A 366 5.20 1.11 14.64
C ALA A 366 5.28 2.32 15.62
N PRO A 367 4.44 3.37 15.37
CA PRO A 367 3.77 4.22 16.37
C PRO A 367 2.37 3.71 16.82
N SER A 368 1.84 2.62 16.25
CA SER A 368 0.57 1.98 16.63
C SER A 368 0.70 0.79 17.59
N VAL A 369 1.94 0.34 17.84
CA VAL A 369 2.23 -0.52 18.99
C VAL A 369 2.57 0.43 20.13
N PRO A 370 1.86 0.39 21.28
CA PRO A 370 2.14 1.32 22.36
C PRO A 370 3.61 1.24 22.76
N ALA A 371 4.23 2.39 23.02
CA ALA A 371 5.60 2.42 23.48
C ALA A 371 5.75 1.55 24.74
N LYS A 372 6.85 0.81 24.85
CA LYS A 372 7.15 -0.06 26.01
C LYS A 372 6.06 -1.13 26.28
N SER A 373 5.45 -1.69 25.23
CA SER A 373 4.40 -2.71 25.34
C SER A 373 4.85 -4.13 24.98
N CYS A 374 6.11 -4.30 24.57
CA CYS A 374 6.66 -5.58 24.15
C CYS A 374 7.80 -6.02 25.08
N ASP A 375 7.90 -7.31 25.38
CA ASP A 375 9.00 -7.88 26.17
C ASP A 375 10.07 -8.51 25.29
N LEU A 376 9.68 -9.03 24.12
CA LEU A 376 10.54 -9.74 23.19
C LEU A 376 10.18 -9.41 21.73
N ILE A 377 11.15 -8.94 20.97
CA ILE A 377 11.06 -8.88 19.51
C ILE A 377 11.93 -10.00 18.92
N VAL A 378 11.38 -10.76 17.99
CA VAL A 378 12.11 -11.78 17.24
C VAL A 378 12.10 -11.41 15.77
N ALA A 379 13.30 -11.22 15.19
CA ALA A 379 13.49 -11.00 13.77
C ALA A 379 14.30 -12.18 13.21
N GLY A 380 13.61 -13.28 12.89
CA GLY A 380 14.21 -14.55 12.45
C GLY A 380 15.07 -14.39 11.18
N ASP A 381 14.51 -14.68 10.01
CA ASP A 381 15.18 -14.42 8.74
C ASP A 381 15.05 -12.95 8.27
N ALA A 382 14.15 -12.20 8.93
CA ALA A 382 13.81 -10.81 8.67
C ALA A 382 15.01 -9.87 8.55
N MET A 383 16.09 -10.11 9.29
CA MET A 383 17.33 -9.31 9.19
C MET A 383 17.92 -9.30 7.78
N SER A 384 17.68 -10.37 7.02
CA SER A 384 18.12 -10.51 5.63
C SER A 384 17.25 -9.69 4.65
N ARG A 385 16.05 -9.31 5.09
CA ARG A 385 15.06 -8.53 4.32
C ARG A 385 15.04 -7.06 4.71
N ALA A 386 15.51 -6.72 5.92
CA ALA A 386 15.53 -5.36 6.42
C ALA A 386 16.37 -4.43 5.53
N ILE A 387 15.74 -3.36 5.03
CA ILE A 387 16.40 -2.36 4.19
C ILE A 387 17.29 -1.49 5.06
N ASP A 388 16.78 -1.05 6.22
CA ASP A 388 17.49 -0.25 7.22
C ASP A 388 17.51 -0.93 8.61
N ILE A 389 18.65 -1.52 8.97
CA ILE A 389 18.86 -2.21 10.25
C ILE A 389 18.88 -1.23 11.42
N LYS A 390 19.39 -0.01 11.22
CA LYS A 390 19.44 1.00 12.28
C LYS A 390 18.05 1.52 12.60
N ALA A 391 17.22 1.72 11.58
CA ALA A 391 15.80 2.05 11.77
C ALA A 391 15.06 0.91 12.49
N LEU A 392 15.33 -0.35 12.13
CA LEU A 392 14.76 -1.52 12.82
C LEU A 392 15.10 -1.53 14.31
N PHE A 393 16.38 -1.37 14.68
CA PHE A 393 16.74 -1.29 16.10
C PHE A 393 16.15 -0.05 16.79
N SER A 394 16.12 1.11 16.14
CA SER A 394 15.48 2.30 16.72
C SER A 394 14.00 2.09 17.01
N ALA A 395 13.26 1.46 16.09
CA ALA A 395 11.84 1.17 16.28
C ALA A 395 11.64 0.07 17.33
N ALA A 396 12.49 -0.96 17.34
CA ALA A 396 12.50 -1.98 18.39
C ALA A 396 12.71 -1.36 19.79
N ARG A 397 13.60 -0.38 19.90
CA ARG A 397 13.84 0.36 21.15
C ARG A 397 12.57 1.07 21.62
N ASP A 398 11.81 1.67 20.72
CA ASP A 398 10.64 2.46 21.12
C ASP A 398 9.51 1.57 21.66
N VAL A 399 9.42 0.33 21.17
CA VAL A 399 8.35 -0.63 21.51
C VAL A 399 8.70 -1.57 22.66
N LEU A 400 9.96 -2.03 22.77
CA LEU A 400 10.39 -2.93 23.85
C LEU A 400 10.30 -2.25 25.22
N VAL A 401 10.06 -2.97 26.31
CA VAL A 401 10.28 -2.45 27.67
C VAL A 401 11.78 -2.31 27.94
N ARG A 402 12.15 -1.47 28.91
CA ARG A 402 13.54 -1.45 29.41
C ARG A 402 13.90 -2.84 29.95
N GLY A 403 15.05 -3.38 29.55
CA GLY A 403 15.46 -4.75 29.85
C GLY A 403 14.81 -5.82 28.96
N GLY A 404 13.94 -5.44 28.02
CA GLY A 404 13.37 -6.34 27.01
C GLY A 404 14.39 -6.76 25.96
N TYR A 405 14.05 -7.79 25.19
CA TYR A 405 15.02 -8.48 24.32
C TYR A 405 14.68 -8.34 22.84
N PHE A 406 15.72 -8.27 22.00
CA PHE A 406 15.63 -8.36 20.55
C PHE A 406 16.50 -9.54 20.11
N ALA A 407 15.90 -10.56 19.48
CA ALA A 407 16.60 -11.74 19.01
C ALA A 407 16.53 -11.84 17.49
N CYS A 408 17.62 -12.24 16.84
CA CYS A 408 17.66 -12.33 15.39
C CYS A 408 18.68 -13.33 14.85
N VAL A 409 18.50 -13.72 13.58
CA VAL A 409 19.49 -14.53 12.84
C VAL A 409 20.19 -13.66 11.80
N ILE A 410 21.52 -13.64 11.84
CA ILE A 410 22.37 -12.89 10.91
C ILE A 410 23.15 -13.90 10.06
N TRP A 411 22.94 -13.88 8.75
CA TRP A 411 23.64 -14.77 7.83
C TRP A 411 24.91 -14.13 7.28
N SER A 412 26.06 -14.80 7.43
CA SER A 412 27.28 -14.45 6.71
C SER A 412 27.28 -15.06 5.30
N HIS A 413 26.79 -16.30 5.20
CA HIS A 413 26.57 -17.01 3.94
C HIS A 413 25.22 -17.74 4.03
N PRO A 414 24.13 -17.23 3.41
CA PRO A 414 22.83 -17.87 3.50
C PRO A 414 22.80 -19.12 2.61
N PRO A 415 21.96 -20.12 2.96
CA PRO A 415 21.65 -21.22 2.04
C PRO A 415 21.22 -20.72 0.66
N LYS A 416 21.60 -21.40 -0.43
CA LYS A 416 21.16 -21.01 -1.79
C LYS A 416 19.64 -21.00 -1.96
N SER A 417 18.91 -21.81 -1.19
CA SER A 417 17.43 -21.79 -1.12
C SER A 417 16.86 -20.51 -0.48
N PHE A 418 17.68 -19.79 0.31
CA PHE A 418 17.37 -18.51 0.95
C PHE A 418 17.92 -17.30 0.19
N ALA A 419 18.95 -17.50 -0.63
CA ALA A 419 19.56 -16.45 -1.43
C ALA A 419 18.59 -16.03 -2.56
N ARG A 420 18.04 -14.82 -2.49
CA ARG A 420 17.29 -14.23 -3.61
C ARG A 420 18.19 -14.17 -4.86
N PRO A 421 17.68 -14.47 -6.07
CA PRO A 421 18.38 -14.12 -7.29
C PRO A 421 18.39 -12.58 -7.41
N LYS A 422 19.56 -11.97 -7.26
CA LYS A 422 19.85 -10.55 -7.51
C LYS A 422 18.97 -9.55 -6.75
N SER A 423 19.09 -9.52 -5.43
CA SER A 423 18.97 -8.26 -4.68
C SER A 423 20.36 -7.80 -4.28
N ASP A 424 20.79 -6.65 -4.77
CA ASP A 424 22.03 -5.94 -4.36
C ASP A 424 22.06 -5.58 -2.84
N HIS A 425 21.14 -6.10 -2.03
CA HIS A 425 20.99 -5.86 -0.60
C HIS A 425 21.59 -7.00 0.24
N PHE A 426 21.97 -8.12 -0.39
CA PHE A 426 22.74 -9.18 0.25
C PHE A 426 24.25 -8.99 -0.02
N VAL A 427 24.76 -7.78 0.22
CA VAL A 427 26.21 -7.60 0.39
C VAL A 427 26.47 -7.86 1.86
N GLY A 428 27.21 -8.94 2.16
CA GLY A 428 27.48 -9.44 3.50
C GLY A 428 27.79 -8.32 4.50
N ARG A 429 26.77 -7.92 5.27
CA ARG A 429 26.96 -7.00 6.40
C ARG A 429 27.63 -7.80 7.50
N ARG A 430 28.76 -7.31 8.00
CA ARG A 430 29.53 -8.05 8.99
C ARG A 430 28.76 -8.00 10.31
N ILE A 431 28.88 -9.06 11.12
CA ILE A 431 28.18 -9.16 12.41
C ILE A 431 28.57 -7.98 13.32
N GLU A 432 29.80 -7.51 13.18
CA GLU A 432 30.35 -6.33 13.86
C GLU A 432 29.56 -5.06 13.52
N ASP A 433 29.19 -4.86 12.25
CA ASP A 433 28.46 -3.67 11.79
C ASP A 433 27.04 -3.66 12.38
N ILE A 434 26.38 -4.84 12.44
CA ILE A 434 25.04 -4.97 13.03
C ILE A 434 25.10 -4.76 14.55
N THR A 435 26.13 -5.31 15.21
CA THR A 435 26.35 -5.14 16.66
C THR A 435 26.60 -3.67 17.01
N LEU A 436 27.34 -2.94 16.17
CA LEU A 436 27.54 -1.50 16.33
C LEU A 436 26.22 -0.73 16.19
N MET A 437 25.43 -1.00 15.14
CA MET A 437 24.11 -0.35 14.94
C MET A 437 23.14 -0.62 16.10
N ALA A 438 23.15 -1.85 16.64
CA ALA A 438 22.39 -2.20 17.82
C ALA A 438 22.84 -1.37 19.04
N SER A 439 24.16 -1.28 19.26
CA SER A 439 24.76 -0.51 20.36
C SER A 439 24.43 0.98 20.28
N GLU A 440 24.53 1.58 19.09
CA GLU A 440 24.10 2.97 18.83
C GLU A 440 22.61 3.20 19.10
N SER A 441 21.81 2.13 19.01
CA SER A 441 20.37 2.12 19.28
C SER A 441 20.04 1.65 20.71
N TRP A 442 21.03 1.60 21.60
CA TRP A 442 20.90 1.29 23.03
C TRP A 442 20.53 -0.17 23.31
N PHE A 443 21.09 -1.08 22.51
CA PHE A 443 21.02 -2.51 22.71
C PHE A 443 22.38 -3.08 23.07
N LEU A 444 22.43 -3.89 24.12
CA LEU A 444 23.63 -4.64 24.52
C LEU A 444 23.51 -6.08 24.03
N PRO A 445 24.46 -6.64 23.27
CA PRO A 445 24.48 -8.07 22.97
C PRO A 445 24.67 -8.86 24.27
N VAL A 446 23.74 -9.76 24.59
CA VAL A 446 23.75 -10.59 25.81
C VAL A 446 23.96 -12.07 25.52
N TYR A 447 23.76 -12.50 24.28
CA TYR A 447 24.00 -13.87 23.86
C TYR A 447 24.32 -13.96 22.37
N SER A 448 25.17 -14.91 21.98
CA SER A 448 25.38 -15.25 20.58
C SER A 448 25.77 -16.72 20.43
N VAL A 449 25.24 -17.38 19.40
CA VAL A 449 25.60 -18.76 19.04
C VAL A 449 25.63 -18.91 17.52
N ARG A 450 26.44 -19.84 17.02
CA ARG A 450 26.52 -20.09 15.57
C ARG A 450 25.22 -20.71 15.09
N ALA A 451 24.71 -20.22 13.96
CA ALA A 451 23.63 -20.86 13.22
C ALA A 451 24.25 -21.57 12.01
N VAL A 452 24.25 -22.91 12.03
CA VAL A 452 24.85 -23.73 10.98
C VAL A 452 23.77 -24.57 10.31
N VAL A 453 23.82 -24.62 8.98
CA VAL A 453 22.99 -25.52 8.17
C VAL A 453 23.92 -26.46 7.42
N ASP A 454 23.98 -27.72 7.86
CA ASP A 454 24.83 -28.75 7.27
C ASP A 454 24.10 -29.53 6.16
N GLN A 455 24.85 -29.97 5.14
CA GLN A 455 24.34 -30.99 4.21
C GLN A 455 24.41 -32.38 4.83
N PRO A 456 23.47 -33.27 4.47
CA PRO A 456 23.54 -34.70 4.81
C PRO A 456 24.83 -35.40 4.36
N LYS A 457 25.62 -34.78 3.47
CA LYS A 457 26.89 -35.32 2.91
C LYS A 457 28.15 -34.54 3.31
N GLY A 458 28.11 -33.74 4.40
CA GLY A 458 29.32 -33.17 5.02
C GLY A 458 29.85 -31.86 4.42
N GLY A 459 29.00 -31.05 3.78
CA GLY A 459 29.34 -29.70 3.31
C GLY A 459 28.47 -28.61 3.97
N LEU A 460 29.06 -27.44 4.26
CA LEU A 460 28.35 -26.27 4.79
C LEU A 460 27.39 -25.68 3.74
N VAL A 461 26.09 -25.58 4.06
CA VAL A 461 25.06 -24.96 3.19
C VAL A 461 24.84 -23.50 3.55
N GLY A 462 24.90 -23.17 4.84
CA GLY A 462 24.73 -21.81 5.33
C GLY A 462 25.42 -21.60 6.66
N LEU A 463 26.03 -20.43 6.82
CA LEU A 463 26.71 -19.99 8.03
C LEU A 463 26.14 -18.64 8.47
N GLY A 464 25.61 -18.62 9.69
CA GLY A 464 25.12 -17.41 10.34
C GLY A 464 25.37 -17.41 11.83
N ARG A 465 24.76 -16.45 12.52
CA ARG A 465 24.82 -16.30 13.97
C ARG A 465 23.46 -15.89 14.49
N ILE A 466 22.98 -16.59 15.50
CA ILE A 466 21.87 -16.14 16.32
C ILE A 466 22.44 -15.15 17.33
N MET A 467 21.80 -13.99 17.45
CA MET A 467 22.16 -12.96 18.42
C MET A 467 20.93 -12.57 19.23
N VAL A 468 21.15 -12.38 20.54
CA VAL A 468 20.15 -11.80 21.43
C VAL A 468 20.74 -10.54 22.03
N PHE A 469 19.98 -9.45 21.93
CA PHE A 469 20.31 -8.16 22.47
C PHE A 469 19.31 -7.77 23.55
N GLN A 470 19.77 -7.04 24.56
CA GLN A 470 18.92 -6.49 25.61
C GLN A 470 18.87 -4.96 25.51
N ARG A 471 17.65 -4.40 25.52
CA ARG A 471 17.43 -2.96 25.54
C ARG A 471 17.88 -2.37 26.89
N GLN A 472 18.75 -1.38 26.85
CA GLN A 472 19.29 -0.69 28.04
C GLN A 472 18.33 0.36 28.63
#